data_AF-R4XLJ0-F1
#
_entry.id   AF-R4XLJ0-F1
#
_cell.length_a   1.000
_cell.length_b   1.000
_cell.length_c   1.000
_cell.angle_alpha   90.00
_cell.angle_beta   90.00
_cell.angle_gamma   90.00
#
_symmetry.space_group_name_H-M   'P 1'
#
loop_
_entity.id
_entity.type
_entity.pdbx_description
1 polymer ?
#
loop_
_entity_poly.entity_id
_entity_poly.type
_entity_poly.pdbx_seq_one_letter_code
_entity_poly.pdbx_strand_id
1 'polypeptide(L)'
;MMHFSLLSVPLLPLRQISLLRQATTDAKKSSEDTSDNSKIGDDWTAILKTMDQGRKQNTRYQNNPLPDLMPKAAFLSNIRRPVAASGPFSTYAGRTKEVKNGDISAAFRALNSTLRNNSVARDYRTQKFYEKPSNKRVRLNRERHRKRFLSGVKRLVNLVKEQRKFL
;
A
#
# COMPACT_ATOMS: atom_id res chain seq x y z
N MET A 1 -44.43 26.79 27.34
CA MET A 1 -44.93 26.53 25.97
C MET A 1 -44.01 27.23 24.99
N MET A 2 -43.12 26.51 24.33
CA MET A 2 -42.49 26.92 23.06
C MET A 2 -41.94 25.66 22.37
N HIS A 3 -42.81 25.12 21.52
CA HIS A 3 -42.66 24.29 20.31
C HIS A 3 -41.31 23.61 20.00
N PHE A 4 -41.37 22.27 19.94
CA PHE A 4 -40.45 21.41 19.19
C PHE A 4 -40.71 21.54 17.67
N SER A 5 -39.71 21.94 16.91
CA SER A 5 -39.71 21.89 15.44
C SER A 5 -38.78 20.77 14.99
N LEU A 6 -39.38 19.62 14.67
CA LEU A 6 -38.81 18.59 13.79
C LEU A 6 -38.82 19.12 12.35
N LEU A 7 -37.78 18.80 11.55
CA LEU A 7 -37.63 18.81 10.08
C LEU A 7 -36.18 19.23 9.76
N SER A 8 -35.39 18.65 8.86
CA SER A 8 -35.55 17.57 7.91
C SER A 8 -34.12 17.26 7.43
N VAL A 9 -33.65 16.01 7.55
CA VAL A 9 -32.36 15.58 6.98
C VAL A 9 -32.64 15.03 5.59
N PRO A 10 -32.05 15.55 4.51
CA PRO A 10 -32.27 15.00 3.19
C PRO A 10 -31.61 13.62 3.10
N LEU A 11 -32.46 12.59 3.07
CA LEU A 11 -32.12 11.22 2.73
C LEU A 11 -31.75 11.20 1.24
N LEU A 12 -30.46 11.11 0.92
CA LEU A 12 -30.01 10.93 -0.45
C LEU A 12 -30.51 9.56 -0.97
N PRO A 13 -31.21 9.51 -2.11
CA PRO A 13 -31.73 8.27 -2.66
C PRO A 13 -30.60 7.39 -3.19
N LEU A 14 -30.48 6.18 -2.65
CA LEU A 14 -29.72 5.07 -3.24
C LEU A 14 -30.42 4.64 -4.53
N ARG A 15 -30.05 5.24 -5.67
CA ARG A 15 -30.31 4.68 -6.99
C ARG A 15 -29.10 4.86 -7.89
N GLN A 16 -28.84 3.80 -8.66
CA GLN A 16 -27.89 3.69 -9.77
C GLN A 16 -26.46 3.25 -9.42
N ILE A 17 -26.36 2.06 -8.84
CA ILE A 17 -25.28 1.12 -9.20
C ILE A 17 -25.81 0.31 -10.39
N SER A 18 -25.56 0.75 -11.63
CA SER A 18 -25.61 -0.10 -12.84
C SER A 18 -25.31 0.70 -14.12
N LEU A 19 -24.06 1.07 -14.36
CA LEU A 19 -23.59 1.38 -15.72
C LEU A 19 -22.16 0.83 -15.88
N LEU A 20 -22.09 -0.49 -16.02
CA LEU A 20 -20.91 -1.18 -16.54
C LEU A 20 -21.37 -2.41 -17.35
N ARG A 21 -22.00 -2.16 -18.50
CA ARG A 21 -22.20 -3.12 -19.59
C ARG A 21 -22.91 -2.42 -20.75
N GLN A 22 -22.53 -2.76 -21.99
CA GLN A 22 -22.93 -2.15 -23.28
C GLN A 22 -22.02 -0.96 -23.62
N ALA A 23 -21.13 -1.00 -24.61
CA ALA A 23 -21.25 -1.59 -25.93
C ALA A 23 -19.90 -2.12 -26.45
N THR A 24 -19.84 -3.42 -26.71
CA THR A 24 -18.87 -4.07 -27.62
C THR A 24 -19.62 -4.60 -28.85
N THR A 25 -20.65 -3.87 -29.30
CA THR A 25 -21.61 -4.36 -30.30
C THR A 25 -21.70 -3.47 -31.54
N ASP A 26 -20.61 -2.77 -31.91
CA ASP A 26 -20.56 -1.99 -33.16
C ASP A 26 -19.36 -2.37 -34.04
N ALA A 27 -19.11 -3.67 -34.17
CA ALA A 27 -18.10 -4.19 -35.09
C ALA A 27 -18.66 -5.37 -35.89
N LYS A 28 -19.76 -5.13 -36.61
CA LYS A 28 -20.23 -6.04 -37.66
C LYS A 28 -20.74 -5.25 -38.86
N LYS A 29 -19.81 -4.81 -39.71
CA LYS A 29 -20.04 -4.57 -41.13
C LYS A 29 -18.94 -5.28 -41.90
N SER A 30 -19.26 -6.49 -42.34
CA SER A 30 -18.55 -7.27 -43.33
C SER A 30 -18.71 -6.61 -44.70
N SER A 31 -17.60 -6.40 -45.40
CA SER A 31 -17.55 -6.42 -46.86
C SER A 31 -16.41 -7.34 -47.27
N GLU A 32 -16.76 -8.38 -48.03
CA GLU A 32 -15.88 -9.24 -48.82
C GLU A 32 -14.74 -8.45 -49.49
N ASP A 33 -13.52 -8.98 -49.45
CA ASP A 33 -12.62 -9.01 -50.60
C ASP A 33 -11.62 -10.17 -50.48
N THR A 34 -11.78 -11.11 -51.42
CA THR A 34 -10.86 -12.10 -52.00
C THR A 34 -9.56 -12.46 -51.27
N SER A 35 -9.45 -13.72 -50.83
CA SER A 35 -8.24 -14.31 -50.26
C SER A 35 -7.22 -14.73 -51.34
N ASP A 36 -6.10 -14.03 -51.44
CA ASP A 36 -4.86 -14.57 -52.03
C ASP A 36 -4.03 -15.21 -50.92
N ASN A 37 -4.24 -16.52 -50.71
CA ASN A 37 -3.75 -17.28 -49.56
C ASN A 37 -2.27 -17.72 -49.66
N SER A 38 -1.45 -17.07 -50.50
CA SER A 38 -0.02 -17.38 -50.69
C SER A 38 0.93 -16.33 -50.10
N LYS A 39 0.42 -15.21 -49.57
CA LYS A 39 1.26 -14.11 -49.01
C LYS A 39 1.20 -13.98 -47.48
N ILE A 40 0.32 -14.71 -46.81
CA ILE A 40 0.11 -14.63 -45.35
C ILE A 40 1.26 -15.30 -44.56
N GLY A 41 2.05 -16.17 -45.19
CA GLY A 41 3.19 -16.84 -44.55
C GLY A 41 4.38 -15.93 -44.26
N ASP A 42 4.58 -14.89 -45.07
CA ASP A 42 5.75 -14.00 -44.97
C ASP A 42 5.52 -12.83 -44.00
N ASP A 43 4.27 -12.44 -43.78
CA ASP A 43 3.89 -11.31 -42.92
C ASP A 43 4.12 -11.59 -41.43
N TRP A 44 3.91 -12.83 -40.97
CA TRP A 44 4.19 -13.20 -39.58
C TRP A 44 5.69 -13.10 -39.25
N THR A 45 6.56 -13.42 -40.21
CA THR A 45 8.01 -13.27 -40.03
C THR A 45 8.42 -11.80 -39.98
N ALA A 46 7.78 -10.94 -40.78
CA ALA A 46 7.99 -9.50 -40.75
C ALA A 46 7.51 -8.87 -39.43
N ILE A 47 6.37 -9.30 -38.88
CA ILE A 47 5.86 -8.84 -37.58
C ILE A 47 6.79 -9.27 -36.44
N LEU A 48 7.30 -10.50 -36.46
CA LEU A 48 8.26 -10.97 -35.44
C LEU A 48 9.61 -10.24 -35.54
N LYS A 49 10.08 -9.97 -36.76
CA LYS A 49 11.35 -9.27 -37.00
C LYS A 49 11.24 -7.78 -36.65
N THR A 50 10.10 -7.14 -36.89
CA THR A 50 9.82 -5.76 -36.46
C THR A 50 9.63 -5.66 -34.94
N MET A 51 9.01 -6.66 -34.30
CA MET A 51 8.94 -6.76 -32.83
C MET A 51 10.31 -6.99 -32.16
N ASP A 52 11.17 -7.84 -32.74
CA ASP A 52 12.54 -8.05 -32.24
C ASP A 52 13.41 -6.79 -32.43
N GLN A 53 13.20 -6.04 -33.51
CA GLN A 53 13.86 -4.75 -33.75
C GLN A 53 13.41 -3.68 -32.73
N GLY A 54 12.12 -3.62 -32.38
CA GLY A 54 11.63 -2.73 -31.32
C GLY A 54 12.22 -3.03 -29.94
N ARG A 55 12.57 -4.29 -29.67
CA ARG A 55 13.27 -4.71 -28.44
C ARG A 55 14.73 -4.25 -28.40
N LYS A 56 15.40 -4.17 -29.56
CA LYS A 56 16.79 -3.71 -29.69
C LYS A 56 16.95 -2.18 -29.68
N GLN A 57 15.90 -1.43 -30.02
CA GLN A 57 15.91 0.04 -30.05
C GLN A 57 15.49 0.69 -28.72
N ASN A 58 14.97 -0.07 -27.74
CA ASN A 58 14.76 0.45 -26.38
C ASN A 58 16.06 0.40 -25.56
N THR A 59 17.10 1.08 -26.04
CA THR A 59 18.33 1.39 -25.29
C THR A 59 18.17 2.59 -24.35
N ARG A 60 16.93 3.08 -24.17
CA ARG A 60 16.64 4.22 -23.27
C ARG A 60 16.94 3.93 -21.80
N TYR A 61 17.10 2.65 -21.44
CA TYR A 61 17.57 2.20 -20.12
C TYR A 61 19.04 1.72 -20.11
N GLN A 62 19.77 1.84 -21.21
CA GLN A 62 21.19 1.49 -21.31
C GLN A 62 22.10 2.74 -21.27
N ASN A 63 21.60 3.91 -21.69
CA ASN A 63 22.40 5.14 -21.82
C ASN A 63 22.05 6.27 -20.82
N ASN A 64 21.16 6.01 -19.88
CA ASN A 64 21.16 6.80 -18.65
C ASN A 64 22.22 6.15 -17.75
N PRO A 65 23.33 6.82 -17.37
CA PRO A 65 24.07 6.34 -16.22
C PRO A 65 23.04 6.29 -15.09
N LEU A 66 22.71 5.07 -14.64
CA LEU A 66 21.97 4.90 -13.42
C LEU A 66 22.65 5.81 -12.38
N PRO A 67 21.92 6.62 -11.59
CA PRO A 67 22.55 7.37 -10.51
C PRO A 67 23.23 6.32 -9.64
N ASP A 68 24.56 6.22 -9.78
CA ASP A 68 25.39 5.04 -9.51
C ASP A 68 24.70 4.11 -8.52
N LEU A 69 23.83 3.24 -9.06
CA LEU A 69 23.02 2.36 -8.23
C LEU A 69 24.05 1.39 -7.69
N MET A 70 24.43 1.59 -6.42
CA MET A 70 25.43 0.85 -5.66
C MET A 70 25.91 -0.41 -6.38
N PRO A 71 27.23 -0.57 -6.63
CA PRO A 71 27.77 -1.75 -7.30
C PRO A 71 27.12 -3.03 -6.77
N LYS A 72 26.77 -3.99 -7.63
CA LYS A 72 26.14 -5.26 -7.19
C LYS A 72 26.90 -5.92 -6.03
N ALA A 73 28.23 -5.77 -6.01
CA ALA A 73 29.09 -6.17 -4.91
C ALA A 73 28.80 -5.43 -3.59
N ALA A 74 28.56 -4.11 -3.62
CA ALA A 74 28.15 -3.29 -2.49
C ALA A 74 26.71 -3.62 -2.01
N PHE A 75 25.81 -3.97 -2.93
CA PHE A 75 24.48 -4.47 -2.56
C PHE A 75 24.56 -5.81 -1.82
N LEU A 76 25.34 -6.76 -2.34
CA LEU A 76 25.56 -8.06 -1.72
C LEU A 76 26.33 -7.97 -0.39
N SER A 77 27.28 -7.04 -0.27
CA SER A 77 28.01 -6.81 1.00
C SER A 77 27.12 -6.20 2.08
N ASN A 78 26.13 -5.39 1.70
CA ASN A 78 25.14 -4.85 2.64
C ASN A 78 24.15 -5.92 3.15
N ILE A 79 23.80 -6.90 2.31
CA ILE A 79 22.92 -8.04 2.67
C ILE A 79 23.61 -8.97 3.69
N ARG A 80 24.94 -9.08 3.64
CA ARG A 80 25.72 -9.99 4.49
C ARG A 80 26.16 -9.41 5.83
N ARG A 81 25.74 -8.20 6.19
CA ARG A 81 26.05 -7.67 7.53
C ARG A 81 25.25 -8.43 8.58
N PRO A 82 25.87 -9.18 9.50
CA PRO A 82 25.13 -9.76 10.60
C PRO A 82 24.47 -8.60 11.37
N VAL A 83 23.20 -8.73 11.72
CA VAL A 83 22.45 -7.69 12.45
C VAL A 83 23.18 -7.28 13.74
N ALA A 84 23.94 -8.22 14.32
CA ALA A 84 24.84 -8.02 15.46
C ALA A 84 26.02 -7.06 15.19
N ALA A 85 26.51 -6.91 13.96
CA ALA A 85 27.56 -5.93 13.60
C ALA A 85 27.00 -4.51 13.45
N SER A 86 25.68 -4.35 13.38
CA SER A 86 25.05 -3.05 13.53
C SER A 86 24.81 -2.85 15.03
N GLY A 87 25.64 -2.04 15.67
CA GLY A 87 25.44 -1.69 17.07
C GLY A 87 24.03 -1.12 17.32
N PRO A 88 23.59 -0.99 18.58
CA PRO A 88 22.25 -0.51 18.93
C PRO A 88 21.92 0.88 18.34
N PHE A 89 22.93 1.64 17.94
CA PHE A 89 22.82 2.98 17.35
C PHE A 89 22.92 3.00 15.81
N SER A 90 22.86 1.86 15.13
CA SER A 90 22.89 1.85 13.67
C SER A 90 21.61 2.49 13.10
N THR A 91 21.71 3.17 11.95
CA THR A 91 20.57 3.73 11.21
C THR A 91 19.55 2.67 10.74
N TYR A 92 19.89 1.38 10.91
CA TYR A 92 19.07 0.23 10.54
C TYR A 92 18.59 -0.59 11.74
N ALA A 93 19.03 -0.29 12.97
CA ALA A 93 18.79 -1.10 14.17
C ALA A 93 17.29 -1.32 14.46
N GLY A 94 16.44 -0.33 14.17
CA GLY A 94 14.98 -0.41 14.40
C GLY A 94 14.16 -1.11 13.32
N ARG A 95 14.75 -1.37 12.14
CA ARG A 95 14.05 -1.92 10.95
C ARG A 95 14.63 -3.23 10.42
N THR A 96 15.60 -3.78 11.14
CA THR A 96 16.30 -5.02 10.77
C THR A 96 16.06 -6.07 11.84
N LYS A 97 15.77 -7.31 11.43
CA LYS A 97 15.66 -8.48 12.32
C LYS A 97 16.40 -9.64 11.70
N GLU A 98 17.15 -10.36 12.53
CA GLU A 98 17.85 -11.57 12.12
C GLU A 98 16.87 -12.73 11.96
N VAL A 99 17.07 -13.54 10.92
CA VAL A 99 16.33 -14.78 10.72
C VAL A 99 17.03 -15.86 11.53
N LYS A 100 16.35 -16.38 12.56
CA LYS A 100 16.85 -17.47 13.39
C LYS A 100 16.33 -18.80 12.87
N ASN A 101 17.18 -19.83 12.84
CA ASN A 101 16.82 -21.21 12.49
C ASN A 101 16.12 -21.35 11.13
N GLY A 102 16.38 -20.45 10.18
CA GLY A 102 15.73 -20.44 8.86
C GLY A 102 14.25 -20.05 8.86
N ASP A 103 13.66 -19.69 10.01
CA ASP A 103 12.25 -19.28 10.09
C ASP A 103 12.08 -17.79 9.72
N ILE A 104 11.91 -17.57 8.41
CA ILE A 104 11.68 -16.26 7.82
C ILE A 104 10.32 -15.68 8.27
N SER A 105 9.33 -16.53 8.47
CA SER A 105 7.97 -16.12 8.86
C SER A 105 7.96 -15.52 10.27
N ALA A 106 8.64 -16.16 11.23
CA ALA A 106 8.80 -15.62 12.58
C ALA A 106 9.56 -14.28 12.57
N ALA A 107 10.62 -14.17 11.77
CA ALA A 107 11.38 -12.93 11.64
C ALA A 107 10.49 -11.77 11.13
N PHE A 108 9.65 -11.99 10.12
CA PHE A 108 8.71 -10.99 9.63
C PHE A 108 7.64 -10.61 10.66
N ARG A 109 7.11 -11.57 11.42
CA ARG A 109 6.15 -11.29 12.50
C ARG A 109 6.78 -10.42 13.59
N ALA A 110 8.01 -10.73 13.98
CA ALA A 110 8.78 -9.95 14.96
C ALA A 110 9.10 -8.53 14.45
N LEU A 111 9.48 -8.40 13.18
CA LEU A 111 9.69 -7.10 12.54
C LEU A 111 8.38 -6.30 12.51
N ASN A 112 7.27 -6.90 12.11
CA ASN A 112 5.97 -6.22 12.07
C ASN A 112 5.49 -5.79 13.46
N SER A 113 5.75 -6.58 14.51
CA SER A 113 5.53 -6.15 15.90
C SER A 113 6.32 -4.89 16.25
N THR A 114 7.61 -4.87 15.90
CA THR A 114 8.51 -3.73 16.14
C THR A 114 8.02 -2.47 15.42
N LEU A 115 7.64 -2.58 14.13
CA LEU A 115 7.12 -1.46 13.35
C LEU A 115 5.78 -0.92 13.88
N ARG A 116 4.92 -1.80 14.40
CA ARG A 116 3.64 -1.41 15.02
C ARG A 116 3.84 -0.68 16.34
N ASN A 117 4.74 -1.16 17.19
CA ASN A 117 5.07 -0.50 18.46
C ASN A 117 5.63 0.92 18.22
N ASN A 118 6.46 1.07 17.19
CA ASN A 118 7.01 2.36 16.77
C ASN A 118 6.05 3.22 15.93
N SER A 119 4.81 2.78 15.69
CA SER A 119 3.79 3.51 14.93
C SER A 119 4.18 3.92 13.49
N VAL A 120 5.17 3.26 12.88
CA VAL A 120 5.76 3.65 11.57
C VAL A 120 4.71 3.73 10.47
N ALA A 121 3.82 2.74 10.39
CA ALA A 121 2.78 2.68 9.35
C ALA A 121 1.72 3.78 9.51
N ARG A 122 1.51 4.28 10.73
CA ARG A 122 0.59 5.39 11.00
C ARG A 122 1.23 6.72 10.63
N ASP A 123 2.50 6.89 10.99
CA ASP A 123 3.25 8.10 10.69
C ASP A 123 3.41 8.27 9.19
N TYR A 124 3.74 7.19 8.47
CA TYR A 124 3.77 7.19 7.00
C TYR A 124 2.46 7.69 6.38
N ARG A 125 1.30 7.18 6.84
CA ARG A 125 -0.01 7.62 6.35
C ARG A 125 -0.31 9.09 6.68
N THR A 126 0.10 9.55 7.86
CA THR A 126 -0.16 10.93 8.32
C THR A 126 0.75 11.93 7.61
N GLN A 127 1.98 11.55 7.29
CA GLN A 127 2.98 12.39 6.61
C GLN A 127 2.79 12.44 5.10
N LYS A 128 1.98 11.54 4.51
CA LYS A 128 1.72 11.51 3.07
C LYS A 128 1.24 12.85 2.51
N PHE A 129 0.51 13.64 3.31
CA PHE A 129 0.02 14.95 2.94
C PHE A 129 0.33 15.98 4.03
N TYR A 130 0.49 17.24 3.62
CA TYR A 130 0.68 18.34 4.56
C TYR A 130 -0.58 18.56 5.41
N GLU A 131 -0.42 18.51 6.74
CA GLU A 131 -1.46 18.88 7.71
C GLU A 131 -1.13 20.26 8.29
N LYS A 132 -2.05 21.23 8.15
CA LYS A 132 -1.92 22.56 8.78
C LYS A 132 -1.70 22.42 10.30
N PRO A 133 -0.86 23.27 10.92
CA PRO A 133 -0.53 23.14 12.35
C PRO A 133 -1.76 23.23 13.27
N SER A 134 -2.74 24.07 12.93
CA SER A 134 -4.00 24.19 13.68
C SER A 134 -4.80 22.88 13.66
N ASN A 135 -4.93 22.26 12.49
CA ASN A 135 -5.63 20.98 12.32
C ASN A 135 -4.90 19.86 13.08
N LYS A 136 -3.57 19.82 12.99
CA LYS A 136 -2.72 18.89 13.72
C LYS A 136 -2.92 18.98 15.23
N ARG A 137 -2.99 20.20 15.79
CA ARG A 137 -3.26 20.43 17.22
C ARG A 137 -4.62 19.88 17.64
N VAL A 138 -5.67 20.17 16.86
CA VAL A 138 -7.04 19.69 17.12
C VAL A 138 -7.10 18.17 17.06
N ARG A 139 -6.49 17.56 16.03
CA ARG A 139 -6.42 16.10 15.88
C ARG A 139 -5.72 15.46 17.09
N LEU A 140 -4.53 15.92 17.45
CA LEU A 140 -3.77 15.38 18.58
C LEU A 140 -4.53 15.53 19.90
N ASN A 141 -5.26 16.63 20.11
CA ASN A 141 -6.08 16.81 21.30
C ASN A 141 -7.22 15.78 21.38
N ARG A 142 -7.96 15.60 20.27
CA ARG A 142 -9.04 14.61 20.16
C ARG A 142 -8.53 13.19 20.37
N GLU A 143 -7.39 12.84 19.79
CA GLU A 143 -6.76 11.54 19.95
C GLU A 143 -6.34 11.28 21.41
N ARG A 144 -5.69 12.25 22.07
CA ARG A 144 -5.32 12.13 23.48
C ARG A 144 -6.55 11.99 24.38
N HIS A 145 -7.60 12.77 24.13
CA HIS A 145 -8.85 12.67 24.87
C HIS A 145 -9.48 11.28 24.74
N ARG A 146 -9.62 10.76 23.51
CA ARG A 146 -10.14 9.39 23.27
C ARG A 146 -9.31 8.32 23.97
N LYS A 147 -7.97 8.43 23.93
CA LYS A 147 -7.07 7.50 24.64
C LYS A 147 -7.28 7.52 26.15
N ARG A 148 -7.34 8.72 26.75
CA ARG A 148 -7.57 8.91 28.20
C ARG A 148 -8.94 8.41 28.62
N PHE A 149 -9.97 8.72 27.84
CA PHE A 149 -11.32 8.24 28.07
C PHE A 149 -11.37 6.71 28.06
N LEU A 150 -10.81 6.08 27.01
CA LEU A 150 -10.75 4.62 26.92
C LEU A 150 -9.98 3.98 28.07
N SER A 151 -8.87 4.57 28.53
CA SER A 151 -8.15 4.05 29.70
C SER A 151 -8.98 4.14 30.99
N GLY A 152 -9.75 5.22 31.17
CA GLY A 152 -10.68 5.36 32.29
C GLY A 152 -11.79 4.33 32.25
N VAL A 153 -12.42 4.15 31.09
CA VAL A 153 -13.46 3.13 30.88
C VAL A 153 -12.93 1.72 31.14
N LYS A 154 -11.75 1.37 30.62
CA LYS A 154 -11.11 0.07 30.87
C LYS A 154 -10.88 -0.18 32.35
N ARG A 155 -10.41 0.83 33.10
CA ARG A 155 -10.21 0.75 34.54
C ARG A 155 -11.52 0.46 35.28
N LEU A 156 -12.58 1.18 34.95
CA LEU A 156 -13.90 1.00 35.57
C LEU A 156 -14.47 -0.40 35.30
N VAL A 157 -14.40 -0.85 34.04
CA VAL A 157 -14.87 -2.18 33.66
C VAL A 157 -14.10 -3.28 34.40
N ASN A 158 -12.79 -3.15 34.55
CA ASN A 158 -11.99 -4.12 35.28
C ASN A 158 -12.36 -4.17 36.76
N LEU A 159 -12.56 -3.02 37.41
CA LEU A 159 -13.00 -2.95 38.80
C LEU A 159 -14.35 -3.63 39.01
N VAL A 160 -15.32 -3.38 38.14
CA VAL A 160 -16.64 -4.03 38.20
C VAL A 160 -16.52 -5.54 38.00
N LYS A 161 -15.66 -6.00 37.09
CA LYS A 161 -15.40 -7.43 36.88
C LYS A 161 -14.76 -8.09 38.09
N GLU A 162 -13.83 -7.41 38.75
CA GLU A 162 -13.19 -7.89 39.99
C GLU A 162 -14.25 -8.03 41.09
N GLN A 163 -15.07 -7.00 41.33
CA GLN A 163 -16.15 -7.05 42.33
C GLN A 163 -17.13 -8.19 42.07
N ARG A 164 -17.53 -8.39 40.81
CA ARG A 164 -18.43 -9.48 40.41
C ARG A 164 -17.84 -10.88 40.59
N LYS A 165 -16.51 -11.03 40.61
CA LYS A 165 -15.86 -12.34 40.79
C LYS A 165 -15.94 -12.81 42.26
N PHE A 166 -16.08 -11.88 43.19
CA PHE A 166 -16.16 -12.17 44.63
C PHE A 166 -17.59 -12.43 45.13
N LEU A 167 -18.59 -12.21 44.27
CA LEU A 167 -19.99 -12.58 44.51
C LEU A 167 -20.29 -13.90 43.81
#